data_AF-A0A520ZQ30-F1
#
_entry.id   AF-A0A520ZQ30-F1
#
_cell.length_a   1.000
_cell.length_b   1.000
_cell.length_c   1.000
_cell.angle_alpha   90.00
_cell.angle_beta   90.00
_cell.angle_gamma   90.00
#
_symmetry.space_group_name_H-M   'P 1'
#
loop_
_entity.id
_entity.type
_entity.pdbx_description
1 polymer ?
#
loop_
_entity_poly.entity_id
_entity_poly.type
_entity_poly.pdbx_seq_one_letter_code
_entity_poly.pdbx_strand_id
1 'polypeptide(L)' 'MATEILMPALSPTMEEGTLAKWLVKEGDEVSSGDILAEIETDKATMEFEAVDEGT' A
#
# COMPACT_ATOMS: atom_id res chain seq x y z
N MET A 1 16.30 -9.79 -4.34
CA MET A 1 16.64 -8.36 -4.13
C MET A 1 15.36 -7.76 -3.59
N ALA A 2 15.39 -7.16 -2.40
CA ALA A 2 14.17 -6.57 -1.85
C ALA A 2 13.79 -5.35 -2.70
N THR A 3 12.59 -5.35 -3.26
CA THR A 3 12.04 -4.17 -3.94
C THR A 3 11.49 -3.24 -2.88
N GLU A 4 12.07 -2.05 -2.76
CA GLU A 4 11.55 -1.04 -1.85
C GLU A 4 10.22 -0.52 -2.40
N ILE A 5 9.11 -0.96 -1.79
CA ILE A 5 7.79 -0.42 -2.11
C ILE A 5 7.69 0.98 -1.49
N LEU A 6 7.95 1.99 -2.30
CA LEU A 6 7.68 3.38 -1.95
C LEU A 6 6.18 3.61 -2.11
N MET A 7 5.53 4.17 -1.08
CA MET A 7 4.11 4.51 -1.14
C MET A 7 3.88 5.56 -2.24
N PRO A 8 3.21 5.24 -3.37
CA PRO A 8 2.69 6.24 -4.29
C PRO A 8 1.78 7.22 -3.58
N ALA A 9 1.71 8.44 -4.10
CA ALA A 9 0.73 9.42 -3.65
C ALA A 9 -0.68 8.93 -3.99
N LEU A 10 -1.35 8.28 -3.02
CA LEU A 10 -2.71 7.73 -3.15
C LEU A 10 -3.78 8.84 -3.29
N SER A 11 -3.43 10.09 -2.97
CA SER A 11 -4.28 11.23 -3.23
C SER A 11 -3.46 12.50 -3.47
N PRO A 12 -3.88 13.37 -4.41
CA PRO A 12 -3.17 14.62 -4.72
C PRO A 12 -3.19 15.65 -3.57
N THR A 13 -4.00 15.42 -2.54
CA THR A 13 -4.13 16.26 -1.33
C THR A 13 -3.71 15.53 -0.05
N MET A 14 -3.10 14.35 -0.16
CA MET A 14 -2.78 13.51 0.98
C MET A 14 -1.40 13.88 1.49
N GLU A 15 -1.35 14.68 2.56
CA GLU A 15 -0.10 15.03 3.26
C GLU A 15 0.28 13.96 4.30
N GLU A 16 -0.71 13.37 4.96
CA GLU A 16 -0.52 12.33 5.98
C GLU A 16 -1.61 11.25 5.87
N GLY A 17 -1.22 9.98 5.96
CA GLY A 17 -2.12 8.83 5.94
C GLY A 17 -1.69 7.83 7.01
N THR A 18 -2.63 7.33 7.80
CA THR A 18 -2.34 6.32 8.81
C THR A 18 -2.44 4.95 8.16
N LEU A 19 -1.37 4.16 8.24
CA LEU A 19 -1.45 2.75 7.88
C LEU A 19 -2.42 2.06 8.85
N ALA A 20 -3.61 1.72 8.38
CA ALA A 20 -4.63 1.05 9.18
C ALA A 20 -4.27 -0.41 9.39
N LYS A 21 -3.88 -1.10 8.31
CA LYS A 21 -3.60 -2.54 8.37
C LYS A 21 -2.75 -3.03 7.20
N TRP A 22 -1.79 -3.91 7.47
CA TRP A 22 -1.15 -4.71 6.43
C TRP A 22 -2.03 -5.92 6.09
N LEU A 23 -2.36 -6.10 4.81
CA LEU A 23 -2.98 -7.33 4.31
C LEU A 23 -1.94 -8.37 3.90
N VAL A 24 -0.73 -7.93 3.57
CA VAL A 24 0.40 -8.80 3.19
C VAL A 24 1.35 -9.02 4.35
N LYS A 25 2.15 -10.09 4.24
CA LYS A 25 3.17 -10.45 5.22
C LYS A 25 4.55 -10.45 4.58
N GLU A 26 5.57 -10.40 5.41
CA GLU A 26 6.94 -10.55 4.96
C GLU A 26 7.12 -11.93 4.31
N GLY A 27 7.51 -11.95 3.03
CA GLY A 27 7.70 -13.17 2.24
C GLY A 27 6.45 -13.68 1.51
N ASP A 28 5.35 -12.93 1.52
CA ASP A 28 4.20 -13.21 0.64
C ASP A 28 4.50 -12.74 -0.79
N GLU A 29 4.07 -13.51 -1.80
CA GLU A 29 4.19 -13.10 -3.20
C GLU A 29 3.08 -12.08 -3.50
N VAL A 30 3.45 -10.87 -3.91
CA VAL A 30 2.50 -9.80 -4.23
C VAL A 30 2.52 -9.52 -5.71
N SER A 31 1.36 -9.52 -6.34
CA SER A 31 1.22 -9.23 -7.78
C SER A 31 0.75 -7.80 -7.99
N SER A 32 1.06 -7.19 -9.15
CA SER A 32 0.51 -5.87 -9.48
C SER A 32 -1.02 -5.89 -9.45
N GLY A 33 -1.61 -5.03 -8.63
CA GLY A 33 -3.05 -4.98 -8.36
C GLY A 33 -3.51 -5.71 -7.09
N ASP A 34 -2.62 -6.40 -6.36
CA ASP A 34 -2.96 -6.94 -5.04
C ASP A 34 -2.97 -5.84 -3.98
N ILE A 35 -3.89 -5.96 -3.02
CA ILE A 35 -3.98 -5.03 -1.90
C ILE A 35 -2.91 -5.38 -0.87
N LEU A 36 -1.93 -4.51 -0.73
CA LEU A 36 -0.83 -4.63 0.23
C LEU A 36 -1.28 -4.18 1.63
N ALA A 37 -1.98 -3.06 1.71
CA ALA A 37 -2.38 -2.45 2.97
C ALA A 37 -3.64 -1.59 2.85
N GLU A 38 -4.29 -1.32 3.97
CA GLU A 38 -5.33 -0.30 4.08
C GLU A 38 -4.72 0.96 4.70
N ILE A 39 -4.96 2.10 4.06
CA ILE A 39 -4.59 3.41 4.57
C ILE A 39 -5.85 4.14 4.99
N GLU A 40 -5.93 4.50 6.27
CA GLU A 40 -7.00 5.33 6.79
C GLU A 40 -6.58 6.80 6.78
N THR A 41 -7.46 7.63 6.22
CA THR A 41 -7.32 9.09 6.22
C THR A 41 -8.47 9.70 6.99
N ASP A 42 -8.37 11.00 7.28
CA ASP A 42 -9.41 11.78 7.97
C ASP A 42 -10.79 11.72 7.27
N LYS A 43 -10.80 11.43 5.96
CA LYS A 43 -12.02 11.45 5.15
C LYS A 43 -12.52 10.07 4.70
N ALA A 44 -11.63 9.12 4.50
CA ALA A 44 -11.95 7.81 3.97
C ALA A 44 -10.80 6.80 4.18
N THR A 45 -11.14 5.52 4.14
CA THR A 45 -10.18 4.42 4.00
C THR A 45 -9.91 4.20 2.52
N MET A 46 -8.63 4.16 2.14
CA MET A 46 -8.15 3.88 0.79
C MET A 46 -7.31 2.60 0.82
N GLU A 47 -7.43 1.79 -0.22
CA GLU A 47 -6.66 0.55 -0.35
C GLU A 47 -5.34 0.84 -1.07
N PHE A 48 -4.24 0.35 -0.50
CA PHE A 48 -2.91 0.44 -1.06
C PHE A 48 -2.66 -0.79 -1.94
N GLU A 49 -2.75 -0.59 -3.24
CA GLU A 49 -2.50 -1.64 -4.23
C GLU A 49 -1.01 -1.70 -4.60
N ALA A 50 -0.52 -2.92 -4.83
CA ALA A 50 0.81 -3.18 -5.32
C ALA A 50 0.93 -2.64 -6.75
N VAL A 51 1.85 -1.70 -6.94
CA VAL A 51 2.14 -1.16 -8.28
C VAL A 51 3.09 -2.09 -9.04
N ASP A 52 3.98 -2.76 -8.30
CA ASP A 52 4.97 -3.69 -8.82
C ASP A 52 4.74 -5.10 -8.26
N GLU A 53 4.99 -6.10 -9.12
CA GLU A 53 4.92 -7.54 -8.82
C GLU A 53 6.27 -8.05 -8.28
N GLY A 54 6.28 -8.76 -7.15
CA GLY A 54 7.51 -9.22 -6.49
C GLY A 54 7.33 -10.06 -5.22
N THR A 55 8.46 -10.52 -4.66
CA THR A 55 8.60 -11.28 -3.40
C THR A 55 9.56 -10.62 -2.44
#